data_AF-A0A7X7EW08-F1
#
_entry.id   AF-A0A7X7EW08-F1
#
_cell.length_a   1.000
_cell.length_b   1.000
_cell.length_c   1.000
_cell.angle_alpha   90.00
_cell.angle_beta   90.00
_cell.angle_gamma   90.00
#
_symmetry.space_group_name_H-M   'P 1'
#
loop_
_entity.id
_entity.type
_entity.pdbx_description
1 polymer ?
#
loop_
_entity_poly.entity_id
_entity_poly.type
_entity_poly.pdbx_seq_one_letter_code
_entity_poly.pdbx_strand_id
1 'polypeptide(L)'
;DVVETATKNREHLGRILASSVPKIIVINKIDLTNQADLEKLTESWSAIAPGVPVLPVSAINRFNTDLLLREIIRRLPEGPPYFPEDQLTDRYERFFVTEIIRGKIFETYQKEIPYSVEVEIESYTEEPEINRIAAIIYVARDSQKGIIIGHRGAMLKKVGTAARKDMEEFLGKKVFLELYVKVAHEWRDNPRMLKKFGYL
;
A
#
# COMPACT_ATOMS: atom_id res chain seq x y z
N ASP A 1 1.57 16.74 -6.01
CA ASP A 1 2.86 17.43 -5.92
C ASP A 1 3.97 16.58 -6.50
N VAL A 2 4.44 16.97 -7.68
CA VAL A 2 5.73 16.51 -8.26
C VAL A 2 6.82 17.41 -7.67
N VAL A 3 6.86 17.47 -6.34
CA VAL A 3 7.77 18.33 -5.57
C VAL A 3 8.51 17.43 -4.60
N GLU A 4 9.23 16.46 -5.15
CA GLU A 4 10.14 15.63 -4.38
C GLU A 4 11.57 16.06 -4.71
N THR A 5 12.23 16.70 -3.75
CA THR A 5 13.65 17.02 -3.85
C THR A 5 14.43 15.80 -3.38
N ALA A 6 15.41 15.34 -4.16
CA ALA A 6 16.23 14.17 -3.80
C ALA A 6 16.97 14.30 -2.44
N THR A 7 16.99 15.51 -1.87
CA THR A 7 17.54 15.80 -0.54
C THR A 7 16.63 15.43 0.63
N LYS A 8 15.32 15.27 0.40
CA LYS A 8 14.32 15.11 1.47
C LYS A 8 14.47 13.81 2.28
N ASN A 9 15.08 12.77 1.68
CA ASN A 9 15.29 11.45 2.30
C ASN A 9 16.69 10.87 1.99
N ARG A 10 17.76 11.68 2.08
CA ARG A 10 19.13 11.28 1.70
C ARG A 10 19.63 9.99 2.34
N GLU A 11 19.32 9.78 3.62
CA GLU A 11 19.78 8.58 4.33
C GLU A 11 19.16 7.29 3.77
N HIS A 12 17.84 7.30 3.54
CA HIS A 12 17.14 6.17 2.92
C HIS A 12 17.64 5.91 1.50
N LEU A 13 17.81 6.98 0.72
CA LEU A 13 18.32 6.88 -0.64
C LEU A 13 19.72 6.26 -0.66
N GLY A 14 20.63 6.68 0.23
CA GLY A 14 21.96 6.09 0.35
C GLY A 14 21.92 4.59 0.64
N ARG A 15 21.07 4.15 1.56
CA ARG A 15 20.89 2.72 1.89
C ARG A 15 20.32 1.92 0.71
N ILE A 16 19.35 2.47 -0.01
CA ILE A 16 18.75 1.81 -1.20
C ILE A 16 19.79 1.67 -2.30
N LEU A 17 20.56 2.73 -2.59
CA LEU A 17 21.58 2.72 -3.64
C LEU A 17 22.74 1.76 -3.29
N ALA A 18 23.11 1.64 -2.02
CA ALA A 18 24.14 0.71 -1.54
C ALA A 18 23.70 -0.77 -1.52
N SER A 19 22.40 -1.06 -1.57
CA SER A 19 21.89 -2.44 -1.63
C SER A 19 22.36 -3.15 -2.91
N SER A 20 22.42 -4.49 -2.93
CA SER A 20 22.70 -5.27 -4.15
C SER A 20 21.47 -5.47 -5.05
N VAL A 21 20.26 -5.16 -4.55
CA VAL A 21 19.01 -5.39 -5.27
C VAL A 21 18.92 -4.51 -6.53
N PRO A 22 18.45 -5.00 -7.69
CA PRO A 22 18.23 -4.16 -8.87
C PRO A 22 17.28 -2.99 -8.58
N LYS A 23 17.57 -1.80 -9.11
CA LYS A 23 16.76 -0.59 -8.89
C LYS A 23 16.24 -0.03 -10.22
N ILE A 24 15.12 0.67 -10.13
CA ILE A 24 14.54 1.52 -11.17
C ILE A 24 14.04 2.78 -10.46
N ILE A 25 14.39 3.95 -10.97
CA ILE A 25 13.83 5.22 -10.50
C ILE A 25 12.62 5.53 -11.38
N VAL A 26 11.46 5.76 -10.77
CA VAL A 26 10.21 6.05 -11.47
C VAL A 26 9.75 7.46 -11.12
N ILE A 27 9.73 8.34 -12.12
CA ILE A 27 9.21 9.70 -11.98
C ILE A 27 7.74 9.68 -12.42
N ASN A 28 6.83 9.59 -11.47
CA ASN A 28 5.39 9.55 -11.74
C ASN A 28 4.78 10.97 -11.80
N LYS A 29 3.57 11.06 -12.38
CA LYS A 29 2.76 12.28 -12.55
C LYS A 29 3.38 13.30 -13.51
N ILE A 30 4.04 12.83 -14.57
CA ILE A 30 4.62 13.72 -15.58
C ILE A 30 3.56 14.53 -16.34
N ASP A 31 2.29 14.14 -16.25
CA ASP A 31 1.14 14.90 -16.73
C ASP A 31 0.95 16.26 -16.03
N LEU A 32 1.61 16.48 -14.89
CA LEU A 32 1.59 17.74 -14.14
C LEU A 32 2.84 18.61 -14.35
N THR A 33 3.74 18.24 -15.27
CA THR A 33 4.98 19.00 -15.53
C THR A 33 5.16 19.26 -17.03
N ASN A 34 6.17 20.06 -17.38
CA ASN A 34 6.56 20.33 -18.76
C ASN A 34 7.86 19.58 -19.12
N GLN A 35 8.17 19.53 -20.41
CA GLN A 35 9.34 18.81 -20.93
C GLN A 35 10.66 19.29 -20.32
N ALA A 36 10.86 20.60 -20.23
CA ALA A 36 12.12 21.18 -19.75
C ALA A 36 12.38 20.86 -18.27
N ASP A 37 11.34 20.89 -17.43
CA ASP A 37 11.47 20.55 -16.01
C ASP A 37 11.62 19.04 -15.81
N LEU A 38 10.95 18.23 -16.63
CA LEU A 38 11.11 16.77 -16.61
C LEU A 38 12.53 16.33 -17.01
N GLU A 39 13.11 16.96 -18.02
CA GLU A 39 14.50 16.71 -18.45
C GLU A 39 15.47 17.00 -17.32
N LYS A 40 15.40 18.18 -16.71
CA LYS A 40 16.22 18.55 -15.54
C LYS A 40 16.07 17.56 -14.39
N LEU A 41 14.84 17.13 -14.11
CA LEU A 41 14.57 16.17 -13.04
C LEU A 41 15.21 14.82 -13.36
N THR A 42 15.08 14.35 -14.60
CA THR A 42 15.66 13.09 -15.09
C THR A 42 17.19 13.12 -15.03
N GLU A 43 17.80 14.21 -15.46
CA GLU A 43 19.24 14.44 -15.36
C GLU A 43 19.72 14.42 -13.91
N SER A 44 19.00 15.12 -13.02
CA SER A 44 19.37 15.17 -11.60
C SER A 44 19.38 13.78 -10.95
N TRP A 45 18.35 12.96 -11.21
CA TRP A 45 18.26 11.60 -10.69
C TRP A 45 19.32 10.67 -11.31
N SER A 46 19.62 10.85 -12.60
CA SER A 46 20.67 10.10 -13.27
C SER A 46 22.06 10.41 -12.68
N ALA A 47 22.30 11.65 -12.28
CA ALA A 47 23.54 12.05 -11.60
C ALA A 47 23.63 11.52 -10.16
N ILE A 48 22.51 11.48 -9.44
CA ILE A 48 22.44 11.00 -8.05
C ILE A 48 22.60 9.47 -7.97
N ALA A 49 22.06 8.74 -8.94
CA ALA A 49 22.10 7.30 -9.00
C ALA A 49 22.66 6.79 -10.34
N PRO A 50 23.98 6.97 -10.59
CA PRO A 50 24.60 6.54 -11.84
C PRO A 50 24.36 5.06 -12.12
N GLY A 51 23.93 4.75 -13.34
CA GLY A 51 23.65 3.37 -13.78
C GLY A 51 22.28 2.82 -13.36
N VAL A 52 21.48 3.57 -12.58
CA VAL A 52 20.09 3.21 -12.30
C VAL A 52 19.19 3.80 -13.40
N PRO A 53 18.35 3.00 -14.07
CA PRO A 53 17.41 3.52 -15.06
C PRO A 53 16.42 4.50 -14.44
N VAL A 54 16.20 5.63 -15.11
CA VAL A 54 15.20 6.63 -14.74
C VAL A 54 14.06 6.60 -15.76
N LEU A 55 12.86 6.27 -15.30
CA LEU A 55 11.67 6.12 -16.15
C LEU A 55 10.60 7.15 -15.80
N PRO A 56 10.32 8.12 -16.69
CA PRO A 56 9.19 9.02 -16.55
C PRO A 56 7.88 8.32 -16.91
N VAL A 57 6.87 8.39 -16.04
CA VAL A 57 5.57 7.75 -16.22
C VAL A 57 4.41 8.67 -15.83
N SER A 58 3.25 8.45 -16.42
CA SER A 58 1.97 8.97 -15.90
C SER A 58 1.06 7.79 -15.64
N ALA A 59 0.91 7.42 -14.37
CA ALA A 59 0.06 6.29 -13.99
C ALA A 59 -1.41 6.53 -14.38
N ILE A 60 -1.90 7.76 -14.21
CA ILE A 60 -3.29 8.10 -14.52
C ILE A 60 -3.59 8.05 -16.02
N ASN A 61 -2.61 8.44 -16.86
CA ASN A 61 -2.74 8.40 -18.31
C ASN A 61 -2.19 7.11 -18.93
N ARG A 62 -1.77 6.13 -18.10
CA ARG A 62 -1.10 4.89 -18.53
C ARG A 62 0.11 5.12 -19.46
N PHE A 63 0.80 6.25 -19.29
CA PHE A 63 1.97 6.57 -20.09
C PHE A 63 3.21 5.88 -19.52
N ASN A 64 3.96 5.18 -20.37
CA ASN A 64 5.18 4.42 -20.03
C ASN A 64 5.03 3.33 -18.94
N THR A 65 3.80 2.98 -18.54
CA THR A 65 3.56 1.90 -17.56
C THR A 65 3.98 0.53 -18.10
N ASP A 66 3.79 0.29 -19.40
CA ASP A 66 4.21 -0.97 -20.04
C ASP A 66 5.73 -1.08 -20.13
N LEU A 67 6.42 0.04 -20.34
CA LEU A 67 7.87 0.08 -20.31
C LEU A 67 8.38 -0.22 -18.90
N LEU A 68 7.78 0.39 -17.87
CA LEU A 68 8.10 0.09 -16.48
C LEU A 68 7.92 -1.40 -16.16
N LEU A 69 6.79 -2.00 -16.55
CA LEU A 69 6.53 -3.43 -16.35
C LEU A 69 7.61 -4.29 -17.02
N ARG A 70 7.98 -3.99 -18.28
CA ARG A 70 9.05 -4.71 -18.98
C ARG A 70 10.40 -4.58 -18.28
N GLU A 71 10.74 -3.40 -17.77
CA GLU A 71 11.98 -3.18 -17.03
C GLU A 71 12.00 -3.90 -15.68
N ILE A 72 10.84 -4.03 -15.00
CA ILE A 72 10.70 -4.85 -13.80
C ILE A 72 10.94 -6.32 -14.15
N ILE A 73 10.21 -6.86 -15.14
CA ILE A 73 10.31 -8.27 -15.56
C ILE A 73 11.75 -8.62 -15.92
N ARG A 74 12.46 -7.77 -16.67
CA ARG A 74 13.85 -8.01 -17.08
C ARG A 74 14.83 -8.12 -15.90
N ARG A 75 14.48 -7.54 -14.73
CA ARG A 75 15.34 -7.51 -13.54
C ARG A 75 14.94 -8.52 -12.48
N LEU A 76 13.80 -9.21 -12.64
CA LEU A 76 13.41 -10.27 -11.73
C LEU A 76 14.38 -11.45 -11.88
N PRO A 77 14.80 -12.08 -10.76
CA PRO A 77 15.55 -13.32 -10.85
C PRO A 77 14.67 -14.40 -11.45
N GLU A 78 15.26 -15.29 -12.24
CA GLU A 78 14.59 -16.52 -12.65
C GLU A 78 14.28 -17.37 -11.41
N GLY A 79 13.09 -17.95 -11.38
CA GLY A 79 12.65 -18.78 -10.29
C GLY A 79 11.37 -19.53 -10.66
N PRO A 80 11.04 -20.60 -9.93
CA PRO A 80 9.76 -21.25 -10.12
C PRO A 80 8.64 -20.27 -9.77
N PRO A 81 7.44 -20.44 -10.36
CA PRO A 81 6.26 -19.81 -9.79
C PRO A 81 6.11 -20.29 -8.35
N TYR A 82 6.38 -19.42 -7.38
CA TYR A 82 6.22 -19.72 -5.96
C TYR A 82 4.74 -19.82 -5.55
N PHE A 83 3.85 -19.40 -6.44
CA PHE A 83 2.39 -19.43 -6.31
C PHE A 83 1.80 -20.00 -7.61
N PRO A 84 0.93 -21.03 -7.58
CA PRO A 84 0.20 -21.52 -8.75
C PRO A 84 -0.64 -20.43 -9.44
N GLU A 85 -0.82 -20.51 -10.75
CA GLU A 85 -1.57 -19.53 -11.57
C GLU A 85 -3.04 -19.41 -11.16
N ASP A 86 -3.57 -20.49 -10.60
CA ASP A 86 -4.92 -20.73 -10.10
C ASP A 86 -5.02 -20.57 -8.58
N GLN A 87 -3.92 -20.22 -7.90
CA GLN A 87 -3.90 -19.99 -6.47
C GLN A 87 -4.41 -18.58 -6.12
N LEU A 88 -5.71 -18.33 -6.37
CA LEU A 88 -6.48 -17.42 -5.53
C LEU A 88 -6.65 -18.11 -4.15
N THR A 89 -5.57 -18.19 -3.38
CA THR A 89 -5.67 -18.67 -2.00
C THR A 89 -6.15 -17.57 -1.08
N ASP A 90 -6.73 -17.98 0.06
CA ASP A 90 -7.02 -17.15 1.23
C ASP A 90 -5.98 -16.07 1.50
N ARG A 91 -4.68 -16.29 1.22
CA ARG A 91 -3.63 -15.28 1.45
C ARG A 91 -3.76 -14.07 0.53
N TYR A 92 -4.05 -14.27 -0.75
CA TYR A 92 -4.28 -13.17 -1.69
C TYR A 92 -5.57 -12.46 -1.35
N GLU A 93 -6.66 -13.19 -1.11
CA GLU A 93 -7.93 -12.59 -0.72
C GLU A 93 -7.83 -11.82 0.59
N ARG A 94 -7.19 -12.38 1.63
CA ARG A 94 -6.93 -11.69 2.89
C ARG A 94 -6.08 -10.45 2.68
N PHE A 95 -5.06 -10.51 1.82
CA PHE A 95 -4.26 -9.34 1.48
C PHE A 95 -5.13 -8.25 0.83
N PHE A 96 -5.91 -8.57 -0.19
CA PHE A 96 -6.76 -7.58 -0.87
C PHE A 96 -7.84 -7.04 0.06
N VAL A 97 -8.46 -7.87 0.89
CA VAL A 97 -9.44 -7.44 1.91
C VAL A 97 -8.78 -6.49 2.92
N THR A 98 -7.58 -6.80 3.40
CA THR A 98 -6.77 -5.90 4.25
C THR A 98 -6.53 -4.57 3.56
N GLU A 99 -6.07 -4.59 2.31
CA GLU A 99 -5.77 -3.37 1.54
C GLU A 99 -7.02 -2.56 1.19
N ILE A 100 -8.16 -3.20 0.95
CA ILE A 100 -9.45 -2.51 0.75
C ILE A 100 -9.81 -1.73 2.03
N ILE A 101 -9.70 -2.33 3.21
CA ILE A 101 -9.96 -1.65 4.48
C ILE A 101 -8.98 -0.47 4.65
N ARG A 102 -7.68 -0.71 4.44
CA ARG A 102 -6.65 0.34 4.54
C ARG A 102 -6.90 1.48 3.55
N GLY A 103 -7.30 1.16 2.32
CA GLY A 103 -7.69 2.12 1.30
C GLY A 103 -8.87 2.99 1.75
N LYS A 104 -9.92 2.40 2.34
CA LYS A 104 -11.05 3.17 2.87
C LYS A 104 -10.70 4.01 4.09
N ILE A 105 -9.79 3.56 4.94
CA ILE A 105 -9.22 4.40 6.00
C ILE A 105 -8.47 5.59 5.37
N PHE A 106 -7.64 5.34 4.36
CA PHE A 106 -6.88 6.38 3.67
C PHE A 106 -7.76 7.44 3.01
N GLU A 107 -8.83 7.03 2.35
CA GLU A 107 -9.82 7.94 1.74
C GLU A 107 -10.64 8.72 2.77
N THR A 108 -10.92 8.11 3.93
CA THR A 108 -11.87 8.65 4.90
C THR A 108 -11.21 9.61 5.91
N TYR A 109 -10.00 9.32 6.35
CA TYR A 109 -9.30 10.10 7.37
C TYR A 109 -8.19 10.96 6.77
N GLN A 110 -7.77 11.99 7.51
CA GLN A 110 -6.72 12.91 7.09
C GLN A 110 -5.56 12.90 8.09
N LYS A 111 -4.54 13.72 7.78
CA LYS A 111 -3.35 13.95 8.61
C LYS A 111 -2.60 12.63 8.86
N GLU A 112 -2.28 12.32 10.12
CA GLU A 112 -1.45 11.18 10.51
C GLU A 112 -2.22 9.85 10.60
N ILE A 113 -3.55 9.88 10.62
CA ILE A 113 -4.39 8.70 10.88
C ILE A 113 -4.20 7.60 9.82
N PRO A 114 -4.28 7.90 8.50
CA PRO A 114 -4.08 6.88 7.47
C PRO A 114 -2.76 6.12 7.58
N TYR A 115 -1.74 6.81 8.10
CA TYR A 115 -0.40 6.25 8.20
C TYR A 115 -0.18 5.53 9.52
N SER A 116 -1.04 5.71 10.53
CA SER A 116 -0.85 5.22 11.90
C SER A 116 -1.71 4.00 12.24
N VAL A 117 -2.22 3.32 11.21
CA VAL A 117 -3.06 2.13 11.35
C VAL A 117 -2.36 0.89 10.81
N GLU A 118 -2.70 -0.26 11.38
CA GLU A 118 -2.45 -1.56 10.78
C GLU A 118 -3.74 -2.36 10.74
N VAL A 119 -3.95 -3.18 9.71
CA VAL A 119 -5.15 -4.01 9.57
C VAL A 119 -4.75 -5.48 9.57
N GLU A 120 -5.32 -6.24 10.49
CA GLU A 120 -5.11 -7.69 10.60
C GLU A 120 -6.45 -8.41 10.41
N ILE A 121 -6.51 -9.38 9.50
CA ILE A 121 -7.67 -10.26 9.36
C ILE A 121 -7.60 -11.33 10.45
N GLU A 122 -8.49 -11.23 11.44
CA GLU A 122 -8.57 -12.16 12.56
C GLU A 122 -9.25 -13.47 12.14
N SER A 123 -10.32 -13.38 11.33
CA SER A 123 -11.00 -14.54 10.76
C SER A 123 -11.49 -14.26 9.34
N TYR A 124 -11.50 -15.33 8.54
CA TYR A 124 -12.04 -15.33 7.19
C TYR A 124 -12.66 -16.71 6.98
N THR A 125 -13.98 -16.75 6.90
CA THR A 125 -14.75 -17.98 6.68
C THR A 125 -15.53 -17.82 5.39
N GLU A 126 -15.23 -18.66 4.41
CA GLU A 126 -15.99 -18.74 3.17
C GLU A 126 -17.21 -19.64 3.37
N GLU A 127 -18.38 -19.10 3.07
CA GLU A 127 -19.61 -19.88 2.96
C GLU A 127 -20.10 -19.84 1.50
N PRO A 128 -21.01 -20.73 1.09
CA PRO A 128 -21.49 -20.78 -0.30
C PRO A 128 -22.07 -19.45 -0.82
N GLU A 129 -22.74 -18.68 0.05
CA GLU A 129 -23.43 -17.43 -0.35
C GLU A 129 -22.78 -16.16 0.22
N ILE A 130 -22.10 -16.25 1.37
CA ILE A 130 -21.57 -15.09 2.09
C ILE A 130 -20.20 -15.38 2.72
N ASN A 131 -19.23 -14.51 2.50
CA ASN A 131 -17.96 -14.57 3.20
C ASN A 131 -18.09 -13.79 4.51
N ARG A 132 -17.68 -14.40 5.62
CA ARG A 132 -17.63 -13.76 6.94
C ARG A 132 -16.21 -13.39 7.29
N ILE A 133 -15.98 -12.11 7.52
CA ILE A 133 -14.65 -11.54 7.71
C ILE A 133 -14.65 -10.71 8.98
N ALA A 134 -13.75 -11.04 9.92
CA ALA A 134 -13.45 -10.20 11.06
C ALA A 134 -12.05 -9.60 10.91
N ALA A 135 -11.96 -8.27 11.04
CA ALA A 135 -10.70 -7.56 10.96
C ALA A 135 -10.49 -6.64 12.17
N ILE A 136 -9.22 -6.51 12.57
CA ILE A 136 -8.78 -5.61 13.61
C ILE A 136 -8.01 -4.47 12.96
N ILE A 137 -8.44 -3.24 13.25
CA ILE A 137 -7.71 -2.02 12.96
C ILE A 137 -6.90 -1.68 14.23
N TYR A 138 -5.59 -1.85 14.16
CA TYR A 138 -4.66 -1.42 15.21
C TYR A 138 -4.33 0.05 15.04
N VAL A 139 -4.31 0.79 16.14
CA VAL A 139 -3.81 2.18 16.22
C VAL A 139 -2.72 2.29 17.28
N ALA A 140 -1.87 3.31 17.17
CA ALA A 140 -0.76 3.51 18.10
C ALA A 140 -1.18 4.17 19.43
N ARG A 141 -2.28 4.95 19.45
CA ARG A 141 -2.72 5.74 20.62
C ARG A 141 -4.24 5.70 20.81
N ASP A 142 -4.71 5.85 22.05
CA ASP A 142 -6.14 5.89 22.38
C ASP A 142 -6.91 7.03 21.70
N SER A 143 -6.28 8.20 21.54
CA SER A 143 -6.88 9.32 20.81
C SER A 143 -7.22 8.94 19.36
N GLN A 144 -6.35 8.16 18.71
CA GLN A 144 -6.57 7.67 17.36
C GLN A 144 -7.70 6.65 17.30
N LYS A 145 -7.82 5.78 18.32
CA LYS A 145 -8.96 4.85 18.44
C LYS A 145 -10.28 5.60 18.46
N GLY A 146 -10.36 6.68 19.25
CA GLY A 146 -11.54 7.56 19.28
C GLY A 146 -11.87 8.17 17.91
N ILE A 147 -10.85 8.61 17.16
CA ILE A 147 -11.01 9.17 15.82
C ILE A 147 -11.51 8.12 14.82
N ILE A 148 -10.91 6.91 14.81
CA ILE A 148 -11.32 5.82 13.93
C ILE A 148 -12.78 5.44 14.19
N ILE A 149 -13.16 5.25 15.45
CA ILE A 149 -14.55 4.92 15.80
C ILE A 149 -15.49 6.07 15.39
N GLY A 150 -15.11 7.31 15.71
CA GLY A 150 -15.91 8.50 15.49
C GLY A 150 -17.13 8.56 16.42
N HIS A 151 -17.85 9.68 16.37
CA HIS A 151 -19.02 9.90 17.23
C HIS A 151 -20.07 8.80 17.01
N ARG A 152 -20.38 8.03 18.07
CA ARG A 152 -21.30 6.88 18.06
C ARG A 152 -20.97 5.83 16.98
N GLY A 153 -19.71 5.64 16.65
CA GLY A 153 -19.28 4.64 15.65
C GLY A 153 -19.55 5.04 14.20
N ALA A 154 -19.98 6.29 13.95
CA ALA A 154 -20.38 6.73 12.61
C ALA A 154 -19.25 6.63 11.57
N MET A 155 -18.00 6.92 11.99
CA MET A 155 -16.86 6.87 11.08
C MET A 155 -16.45 5.44 10.76
N LEU A 156 -16.38 4.57 11.78
CA LEU A 156 -16.09 3.15 11.55
C LEU A 156 -17.17 2.48 10.70
N LYS A 157 -18.45 2.84 10.91
CA LYS A 157 -19.56 2.37 10.07
C LYS A 157 -19.40 2.83 8.61
N LYS A 158 -18.97 4.07 8.38
CA LYS A 158 -18.72 4.60 7.04
C LYS A 158 -17.61 3.80 6.34
N VAL A 159 -16.48 3.59 7.01
CA VAL A 159 -15.35 2.78 6.50
C VAL A 159 -15.80 1.35 6.20
N GLY A 160 -16.44 0.68 7.16
CA GLY A 160 -16.90 -0.70 6.98
C GLY A 160 -17.93 -0.84 5.87
N THR A 161 -18.83 0.12 5.71
CA THR A 161 -19.83 0.10 4.63
C THR A 161 -19.18 0.26 3.26
N ALA A 162 -18.21 1.16 3.12
CA ALA A 162 -17.49 1.35 1.86
C ALA A 162 -16.61 0.13 1.55
N ALA A 163 -15.85 -0.35 2.53
CA ALA A 163 -14.96 -1.50 2.37
C ALA A 163 -15.73 -2.76 1.99
N ARG A 164 -16.86 -3.02 2.65
CA ARG A 164 -17.72 -4.17 2.32
C ARG A 164 -18.22 -4.15 0.88
N LYS A 165 -18.58 -2.97 0.34
CA LYS A 165 -19.04 -2.86 -1.06
C LYS A 165 -17.94 -3.23 -2.04
N ASP A 166 -16.74 -2.67 -1.86
CA ASP A 166 -15.59 -2.97 -2.71
C ASP A 166 -15.16 -4.45 -2.58
N MET A 167 -15.28 -5.05 -1.38
CA MET A 167 -15.04 -6.48 -1.19
C MET A 167 -16.08 -7.36 -1.89
N GLU A 168 -17.36 -7.00 -1.87
CA GLU A 168 -18.41 -7.75 -2.58
C GLU A 168 -18.18 -7.72 -4.10
N GLU A 169 -17.73 -6.59 -4.63
CA GLU A 169 -17.34 -6.47 -6.04
C GLU A 169 -16.10 -7.31 -6.37
N PHE A 170 -15.08 -7.25 -5.50
CA PHE A 170 -13.83 -7.99 -5.69
C PHE A 170 -14.01 -9.53 -5.58
N LEU A 171 -14.77 -10.00 -4.59
CA LEU A 171 -14.95 -11.42 -4.30
C LEU A 171 -16.10 -12.06 -5.08
N GLY A 172 -16.99 -11.26 -5.68
CA GLY A 172 -18.17 -11.75 -6.40
C GLY A 172 -19.21 -12.45 -5.50
N LYS A 173 -19.13 -12.28 -4.18
CA LYS A 173 -20.02 -12.87 -3.16
C LYS A 173 -20.50 -11.80 -2.18
N LYS A 174 -21.54 -12.10 -1.40
CA LYS A 174 -21.91 -11.24 -0.27
C LYS A 174 -20.81 -11.28 0.79
N VAL A 175 -20.66 -10.18 1.53
CA VAL A 175 -19.67 -10.08 2.60
C VAL A 175 -20.32 -9.60 3.88
N PHE A 176 -20.10 -10.34 4.96
CA PHE A 176 -20.35 -9.88 6.33
C PHE A 176 -19.01 -9.44 6.93
N LEU A 177 -18.85 -8.13 7.14
CA LEU A 177 -17.60 -7.54 7.64
C LEU A 177 -17.78 -7.02 9.07
N GLU A 178 -17.01 -7.58 9.99
CA GLU A 178 -16.86 -7.10 11.37
C GLU A 178 -15.53 -6.36 11.52
N LEU A 179 -15.59 -5.14 12.05
CA LEU A 179 -14.42 -4.30 12.29
C LEU A 179 -14.26 -4.00 13.78
N TYR A 180 -13.09 -4.30 14.32
CA TYR A 180 -12.69 -3.94 15.67
C TYR A 180 -11.57 -2.92 15.65
N VAL A 181 -11.48 -2.07 16.67
CA VAL A 181 -10.39 -1.11 16.83
C VAL A 181 -9.65 -1.38 18.13
N LYS A 182 -8.38 -1.79 18.02
CA LYS A 182 -7.50 -2.09 19.17
C LYS A 182 -6.34 -1.10 19.22
N VAL A 183 -5.93 -0.71 20.42
CA VAL A 183 -4.70 0.08 20.60
C VAL A 183 -3.55 -0.89 20.78
N ALA A 184 -2.51 -0.76 19.96
CA ALA A 184 -1.23 -1.41 20.16
C ALA A 184 -0.19 -0.30 20.34
N HIS A 185 0.14 0.01 21.60
CA HIS A 185 1.05 1.11 21.89
C HIS A 185 2.42 0.90 21.21
N GLU A 186 2.88 1.94 20.52
CA GLU A 186 4.20 2.00 19.88
C GLU A 186 4.52 0.80 18.98
N TRP A 187 3.48 0.21 18.35
CA TRP A 187 3.66 -0.99 17.53
C TRP A 187 4.63 -0.78 16.36
N ARG A 188 4.75 0.45 15.87
CA ARG A 188 5.66 0.83 14.77
C ARG A 188 7.13 0.76 15.15
N ASP A 189 7.44 0.89 16.43
CA ASP A 189 8.80 0.84 16.97
C ASP A 189 9.10 -0.51 17.62
N ASN A 190 8.13 -1.43 17.64
CA ASN A 190 8.25 -2.74 18.23
C ASN A 190 8.60 -3.80 17.15
N PRO A 191 9.84 -4.32 17.12
CA PRO A 191 10.27 -5.25 16.08
C PRO A 191 9.44 -6.54 16.03
N ARG A 192 8.88 -6.98 17.16
CA ARG A 192 8.01 -8.17 17.21
C ARG A 192 6.69 -7.91 16.51
N MET A 193 6.11 -6.73 16.71
CA MET A 193 4.87 -6.32 16.05
C MET A 193 5.10 -6.06 14.57
N LEU A 194 6.19 -5.39 14.21
CA LEU A 194 6.58 -5.20 12.81
C LEU A 194 6.74 -6.54 12.08
N LYS A 195 7.42 -7.52 12.69
CA LYS A 195 7.53 -8.87 12.15
C LYS A 195 6.17 -9.56 12.05
N LYS A 196 5.31 -9.43 13.07
CA LYS A 196 3.95 -9.98 13.06
C LYS A 196 3.13 -9.42 11.89
N PHE A 197 3.26 -8.13 11.62
CA PHE A 197 2.55 -7.43 10.55
C PHE A 197 3.23 -7.57 9.18
N GLY A 198 4.34 -8.31 9.08
CA GLY A 198 5.02 -8.58 7.81
C GLY A 198 5.91 -7.44 7.31
N TYR A 199 6.30 -6.49 8.16
CA TYR A 199 7.22 -5.40 7.83
C TYR A 199 8.71 -5.75 8.00
N LEU A 200 9.01 -6.83 8.74
CA LEU A 200 10.36 -7.33 9.03
C LEU A 200 10.46 -8.84 8.82
#